data_AF-A0A7V2HYI2-F1
#
_entry.id   AF-A0A7V2HYI2-F1
#
_cell.length_a   1.000
_cell.length_b   1.000
_cell.length_c   1.000
_cell.angle_alpha   90.00
_cell.angle_beta   90.00
_cell.angle_gamma   90.00
#
_symmetry.space_group_name_H-M   'P 1'
#
loop_
_entity.id
_entity.type
_entity.pdbx_description
1 polymer ?
#
loop_
_entity_poly.entity_id
_entity_poly.type
_entity_poly.pdbx_seq_one_letter_code
_entity_poly.pdbx_strand_id
1 'polypeptide(L)'
;MSLQEIMNYIERSKSIEVKVEGDKITVSEYKGISKTDASDVKSLIRGKKSKIDKKRIKIISELIPILLDNKISFKIIFEKDPLLKFDVERYIVITPNEAKIFGFNSENEIPLNIIWQRLKANLKCIFYKPVK
;
A
#
# COMPACT_ATOMS: atom_id res chain seq x y z
N MET A 1 -7.98 4.41 -16.25
CA MET A 1 -7.07 5.16 -15.36
C MET A 1 -5.64 4.85 -15.75
N SER A 2 -4.76 5.85 -15.73
CA SER A 2 -3.36 5.69 -16.09
C SER A 2 -2.48 5.47 -14.86
N LEU A 3 -1.33 4.81 -15.04
CA LEU A 3 -0.30 4.65 -14.01
C LEU A 3 0.08 5.99 -13.35
N GLN A 4 0.09 7.08 -14.13
CA GLN A 4 0.44 8.42 -13.65
C GLN A 4 -0.53 8.92 -12.56
N GLU A 5 -1.82 8.61 -12.66
CA GLU A 5 -2.79 8.99 -11.64
C GLU A 5 -2.49 8.30 -10.30
N ILE A 6 -2.20 6.99 -10.34
CA ILE A 6 -1.83 6.20 -9.17
C ILE A 6 -0.55 6.77 -8.52
N MET A 7 0.44 7.13 -9.33
CA MET A 7 1.69 7.72 -8.86
C MET A 7 1.45 9.08 -8.19
N ASN A 8 0.59 9.93 -8.73
CA ASN A 8 0.19 11.20 -8.11
C ASN A 8 -0.46 11.00 -6.73
N TYR A 9 -1.25 9.93 -6.54
CA TYR A 9 -1.82 9.60 -5.24
C TYR A 9 -0.73 9.18 -4.23
N ILE A 10 0.24 8.39 -4.67
CA ILE A 10 1.36 7.91 -3.85
C ILE A 10 2.25 9.06 -3.41
N GLU A 11 2.62 9.96 -4.33
CA GLU A 11 3.42 11.15 -4.02
C GLU A 11 2.74 12.06 -2.99
N ARG A 12 1.40 12.12 -3.04
CA ARG A 12 0.57 12.86 -2.09
C ARG A 12 0.27 12.08 -0.81
N SER A 13 0.80 10.86 -0.65
CA SER A 13 0.51 9.97 0.48
C SER A 13 -1.00 9.79 0.72
N LYS A 14 -1.78 9.71 -0.37
CA LYS A 14 -3.22 9.46 -0.35
C LYS A 14 -3.48 7.96 -0.42
N SER A 15 -4.26 7.45 0.54
CA SER A 15 -4.65 6.05 0.56
C SER A 15 -5.61 5.74 -0.59
N ILE A 16 -5.36 4.64 -1.28
CA ILE A 16 -6.12 4.23 -2.47
C ILE A 16 -6.36 2.73 -2.47
N GLU A 17 -7.43 2.33 -3.14
CA GLU A 17 -7.70 0.95 -3.50
C GLU A 17 -7.65 0.83 -5.02
N VAL A 18 -6.87 -0.13 -5.49
CA VAL A 18 -6.67 -0.44 -6.91
C VAL A 18 -7.25 -1.82 -7.17
N LYS A 19 -8.32 -1.88 -7.96
CA LYS A 19 -8.94 -3.11 -8.42
C LYS A 19 -8.61 -3.33 -9.89
N VAL A 20 -8.15 -4.53 -10.20
CA VAL A 20 -7.88 -4.97 -11.57
C VAL A 20 -8.87 -6.07 -11.93
N GLU A 21 -9.72 -5.80 -12.92
CA GLU A 21 -10.71 -6.73 -13.46
C GLU A 21 -10.42 -6.93 -14.96
N GLY A 22 -9.72 -8.01 -15.30
CA GLY A 22 -9.24 -8.24 -16.66
C GLY A 22 -8.23 -7.19 -17.09
N ASP A 23 -8.56 -6.36 -18.08
CA ASP A 23 -7.75 -5.22 -18.53
C ASP A 23 -8.22 -3.87 -17.95
N LYS A 24 -9.25 -3.89 -17.10
CA LYS A 24 -9.81 -2.69 -16.48
C LYS A 24 -9.17 -2.43 -15.13
N ILE A 25 -8.56 -1.25 -14.98
CA ILE A 25 -8.02 -0.76 -13.71
C ILE A 25 -8.97 0.30 -13.15
N THR A 26 -9.47 0.05 -11.94
CA THR A 26 -10.31 0.98 -11.17
C THR A 26 -9.56 1.42 -9.92
N VAL A 27 -9.43 2.74 -9.73
CA VAL A 27 -8.82 3.32 -8.52
C VAL A 27 -9.88 4.09 -7.76
N SER A 28 -9.98 3.83 -6.46
CA SER A 28 -10.84 4.59 -5.54
C SER A 28 -10.02 5.15 -4.38
N GLU A 29 -10.38 6.34 -3.90
CA GLU A 29 -9.78 6.86 -2.67
C GLU A 29 -10.24 6.02 -1.48
N TYR A 30 -9.28 5.44 -0.75
CA TYR A 30 -9.57 4.70 0.47
C TYR A 30 -9.83 5.70 1.60
N LYS A 31 -11.10 6.01 1.82
CA LYS A 31 -11.58 6.68 3.03
C LYS A 31 -11.62 5.59 4.10
N GLY A 32 -10.67 5.61 5.04
CA GLY A 32 -10.72 4.71 6.20
C GLY A 32 -12.07 4.83 6.92
N ILE A 33 -12.34 3.93 7.87
CA ILE A 33 -13.51 4.06 8.75
C ILE A 33 -13.32 5.33 9.57
N SER A 34 -13.88 6.45 9.09
CA SER A 34 -14.11 7.62 9.90
C SER A 34 -15.17 7.22 10.93
N LYS A 35 -14.75 6.89 12.16
CA LYS A 35 -15.65 6.91 13.31
C LYS A 35 -16.00 8.36 13.63
N THR A 36 -16.76 9.02 12.76
CA THR A 36 -17.47 10.26 13.09
C THR A 36 -18.41 10.63 11.94
N ASP A 37 -19.70 10.66 12.26
CA ASP A 37 -20.73 11.31 11.47
C ASP A 37 -20.30 12.74 11.11
N ALA A 38 -20.16 12.99 9.81
CA ALA A 38 -19.63 14.22 9.29
C ALA A 38 -20.75 15.21 8.96
N SER A 39 -21.18 15.97 9.97
CA SER A 39 -21.85 17.26 9.74
C SER A 39 -21.02 18.47 10.17
N ASP A 40 -19.93 18.33 10.95
CA ASP A 40 -19.27 19.50 11.55
C ASP A 40 -17.73 19.51 11.56
N VAL A 41 -17.06 18.79 10.64
CA VAL A 41 -15.58 18.69 10.67
C VAL A 41 -14.92 19.06 9.34
N LYS A 42 -15.37 20.13 8.69
CA LYS A 42 -14.63 20.72 7.56
C LYS A 42 -13.39 21.54 8.00
N SER A 43 -13.24 21.80 9.30
CA SER A 43 -12.26 22.78 9.80
C SER A 43 -11.06 22.17 10.55
N LEU A 44 -11.15 20.92 11.04
CA LEU A 44 -10.20 20.38 12.04
C LEU A 44 -9.25 19.27 11.54
N ILE A 45 -9.43 18.74 10.33
CA ILE A 45 -8.58 17.65 9.79
C ILE A 45 -7.55 18.19 8.78
N ARG A 46 -6.91 19.32 9.10
CA ARG A 46 -5.61 19.71 8.50
C ARG A 46 -4.45 19.36 9.45
N GLY A 47 -4.60 18.30 10.24
CA GLY A 47 -3.45 17.69 10.89
C GLY A 47 -2.46 17.30 9.79
N LYS A 48 -1.30 17.97 9.75
CA LYS A 48 -0.16 17.63 8.89
C LYS A 48 0.06 16.12 9.03
N LYS A 49 -0.41 15.31 8.09
CA LYS A 49 0.02 13.92 8.00
C LYS A 49 1.54 13.97 7.95
N SER A 50 2.21 13.40 8.95
CA SER A 50 3.67 13.32 8.97
C SER A 50 4.12 12.82 7.61
N LYS A 51 4.88 13.65 6.89
CA LYS A 51 5.27 13.37 5.52
C LYS A 51 5.98 12.02 5.51
N ILE A 52 5.41 11.05 4.81
CA ILE A 52 6.09 9.76 4.62
C ILE A 52 7.44 10.05 3.99
N ASP A 53 8.45 9.37 4.49
CA ASP A 53 9.82 9.56 4.00
C ASP A 53 9.91 9.21 2.50
N LYS A 54 10.75 9.94 1.77
CA LYS A 54 10.90 9.80 0.32
C LYS A 54 11.36 8.39 -0.08
N LYS A 55 12.18 7.71 0.73
CA LYS A 55 12.61 6.33 0.45
C LYS A 55 11.42 5.39 0.45
N ARG A 56 10.52 5.52 1.44
CA ARG A 56 9.31 4.69 1.53
C ARG A 56 8.36 4.94 0.36
N ILE A 57 8.15 6.20 -0.02
CA ILE A 57 7.37 6.57 -1.22
C ILE A 57 8.00 5.93 -2.47
N LYS A 58 9.31 6.09 -2.65
CA LYS A 58 10.04 5.51 -3.79
C LYS A 58 9.87 3.99 -3.86
N ILE A 59 10.04 3.29 -2.73
CA ILE A 59 9.87 1.83 -2.69
C ILE A 59 8.46 1.46 -3.13
N ILE A 60 7.42 2.07 -2.57
CA ILE A 60 6.03 1.81 -2.98
C ILE A 60 5.86 2.06 -4.47
N SER A 61 6.29 3.21 -4.97
CA SER A 61 6.25 3.57 -6.38
C SER A 61 6.92 2.55 -7.31
N GLU A 62 7.98 1.88 -6.86
CA GLU A 62 8.65 0.81 -7.62
C GLU A 62 7.87 -0.51 -7.63
N LEU A 63 7.04 -0.79 -6.62
CA LEU A 63 6.24 -2.02 -6.54
C LEU A 63 4.99 -1.96 -7.42
N ILE A 64 4.41 -0.77 -7.56
CA ILE A 64 3.12 -0.57 -8.22
C ILE A 64 3.08 -1.00 -9.69
N PRO A 65 4.02 -0.59 -10.56
CA PRO A 65 3.99 -1.04 -11.95
C PRO A 65 4.08 -2.57 -12.03
N ILE A 66 4.90 -3.19 -11.19
CA ILE A 66 5.05 -4.65 -11.13
C ILE A 66 3.71 -5.33 -10.79
N LEU A 67 2.97 -4.79 -9.82
CA LEU A 67 1.66 -5.32 -9.43
C LEU A 67 0.61 -5.15 -10.53
N LEU A 68 0.60 -4.00 -11.21
CA LEU A 68 -0.33 -3.71 -12.30
C LEU A 68 -0.07 -4.59 -13.53
N ASP A 69 1.20 -4.76 -13.92
CA ASP A 69 1.61 -5.60 -15.04
C ASP A 69 1.19 -7.06 -14.82
N ASN A 70 1.18 -7.50 -13.56
CA ASN A 70 0.74 -8.84 -13.16
C ASN A 70 -0.75 -8.91 -12.78
N LYS A 71 -1.52 -7.86 -13.07
CA LYS A 71 -2.97 -7.76 -12.83
C LYS A 71 -3.38 -8.03 -11.38
N ILE A 72 -2.55 -7.63 -10.42
CA ILE A 72 -2.80 -7.82 -8.99
C ILE A 72 -3.59 -6.63 -8.45
N SER A 73 -4.72 -6.93 -7.79
CA SER A 73 -5.46 -5.94 -7.01
C SER A 73 -4.80 -5.72 -5.64
N PHE A 74 -4.78 -4.47 -5.18
CA PHE A 74 -4.15 -4.10 -3.91
C PHE A 74 -4.73 -2.80 -3.35
N LYS A 75 -4.44 -2.53 -2.07
CA LYS A 75 -4.74 -1.28 -1.38
C LYS A 75 -3.46 -0.70 -0.82
N ILE A 76 -3.29 0.61 -0.96
CA ILE A 76 -2.22 1.35 -0.30
C ILE A 76 -2.85 2.22 0.79
N ILE A 77 -2.41 2.03 2.02
CA ILE A 77 -2.91 2.79 3.17
C ILE A 77 -1.74 3.57 3.75
N PHE A 78 -1.81 4.90 3.67
CA PHE A 78 -0.79 5.80 4.19
C PHE A 78 -1.16 6.29 5.61
N GLU A 79 -0.52 5.68 6.61
CA GLU A 79 -0.52 6.09 8.02
C GLU A 79 0.90 6.49 8.48
N LYS A 80 1.34 6.09 9.69
CA LYS A 80 2.72 6.31 10.16
C LYS A 80 3.72 5.49 9.33
N ASP A 81 3.40 4.22 9.10
CA ASP A 81 4.10 3.30 8.21
C ASP A 81 3.13 2.87 7.11
N PRO A 82 3.46 3.07 5.82
CA PRO A 82 2.56 2.67 4.74
C PRO A 82 2.29 1.17 4.72
N LEU A 83 1.04 0.80 4.49
CA LEU A 83 0.61 -0.57 4.26
C LEU A 83 0.32 -0.79 2.78
N LEU A 84 0.85 -1.89 2.22
CA LEU A 84 0.42 -2.49 0.97
C LEU A 84 -0.39 -3.74 1.30
N LYS A 85 -1.70 -3.70 1.09
CA LYS A 85 -2.65 -4.75 1.47
C LYS A 85 -3.22 -5.44 0.24
N PHE A 86 -3.20 -6.76 0.20
CA PHE A 86 -3.71 -7.55 -0.92
C PHE A 86 -5.09 -8.11 -0.59
N ASP A 87 -5.27 -8.61 0.62
CA ASP A 87 -6.56 -9.08 1.15
C ASP A 87 -6.63 -8.81 2.67
N VAL A 88 -7.61 -9.38 3.36
CA VAL A 88 -7.82 -9.15 4.80
C VAL A 88 -6.61 -9.60 5.63
N GLU A 89 -5.97 -10.70 5.24
CA GLU A 89 -4.92 -11.39 6.00
C GLU A 89 -3.52 -11.11 5.45
N ARG A 90 -3.41 -10.82 4.15
CA ARG A 90 -2.14 -10.62 3.45
C ARG A 90 -1.84 -9.15 3.21
N TYR A 91 -0.83 -8.66 3.91
CA TYR A 91 -0.37 -7.29 3.78
C TYR A 91 1.10 -7.12 4.17
N ILE A 92 1.69 -6.01 3.72
CA ILE A 92 3.07 -5.64 3.95
C ILE A 92 3.10 -4.26 4.57
N VAL A 93 3.78 -4.12 5.70
CA VAL A 93 4.04 -2.83 6.35
C VAL A 93 5.44 -2.37 5.99
N ILE A 94 5.54 -1.19 5.39
CA ILE A 94 6.82 -0.60 4.95
C ILE A 94 7.31 0.38 6.00
N THR A 95 8.28 -0.06 6.79
CA THR A 95 8.96 0.79 7.78
C THR A 95 10.21 1.43 7.13
N PRO A 96 10.94 2.32 7.83
CA PRO A 96 12.15 2.94 7.26
C PRO A 96 13.23 1.95 6.80
N ASN A 97 13.36 0.80 7.47
CA ASN A 97 14.43 -0.18 7.25
C ASN A 97 13.94 -1.60 6.90
N GLU A 98 12.68 -1.90 7.22
CA GLU A 98 12.14 -3.26 7.15
C GLU A 98 10.81 -3.31 6.39
N ALA A 99 10.58 -4.41 5.68
CA ALA A 99 9.28 -4.81 5.18
C ALA A 99 8.74 -5.91 6.08
N LYS A 100 7.68 -5.60 6.85
CA LYS A 100 7.02 -6.58 7.71
C LYS A 100 5.90 -7.24 6.93
N ILE A 101 5.98 -8.55 6.76
CA ILE A 101 5.14 -9.33 5.85
C ILE A 101 4.20 -10.17 6.70
N PHE A 102 2.89 -9.98 6.52
CA PHE A 102 1.84 -10.66 7.27
C PHE A 102 0.99 -11.50 6.34
N GLY A 103 0.58 -12.69 6.82
CA GLY A 103 -0.30 -13.60 6.09
C GLY A 103 0.36 -14.41 4.97
N PHE A 104 1.68 -14.33 4.83
CA PHE A 104 2.47 -15.16 3.92
C PHE A 104 3.33 -16.14 4.72
N ASN A 105 3.42 -17.38 4.25
CA ASN A 105 4.25 -18.43 4.82
C ASN A 105 5.65 -18.46 4.21
N SER A 106 5.83 -17.95 2.99
CA SER A 106 7.09 -17.93 2.25
C SER A 106 7.13 -16.80 1.21
N GLU A 107 8.33 -16.47 0.72
CA GLU A 107 8.49 -15.51 -0.39
C GLU A 107 7.93 -15.98 -1.74
N ASN A 108 7.59 -17.26 -1.88
CA ASN A 108 7.14 -17.84 -3.15
C ASN A 108 5.63 -17.73 -3.35
N GLU A 109 4.89 -17.24 -2.36
CA GLU A 109 3.44 -17.08 -2.45
C GLU A 109 3.02 -15.84 -3.25
N ILE A 110 1.95 -15.97 -4.03
CA ILE A 110 1.36 -14.85 -4.78
C ILE A 110 0.53 -13.98 -3.82
N PRO A 111 0.60 -12.65 -3.92
CA PRO A 111 1.37 -11.85 -4.89
C PRO A 111 2.78 -11.43 -4.42
N LEU A 112 3.25 -11.93 -3.27
CA LEU A 112 4.52 -11.52 -2.67
C LEU A 112 5.72 -11.86 -3.57
N ASN A 113 5.75 -13.05 -4.18
CA ASN A 113 6.83 -13.50 -5.05
C ASN A 113 7.15 -12.53 -6.20
N ILE A 114 6.11 -11.89 -6.74
CA ILE A 114 6.21 -10.95 -7.86
C ILE A 114 7.02 -9.71 -7.47
N ILE A 115 6.83 -9.24 -6.23
CA ILE A 115 7.47 -8.02 -5.71
C ILE A 115 8.68 -8.29 -4.79
N TRP A 116 8.96 -9.56 -4.51
CA TRP A 116 9.93 -9.99 -3.51
C TRP A 116 11.34 -9.44 -3.77
N GLN A 117 11.83 -9.57 -5.01
CA GLN A 117 13.16 -9.10 -5.39
C GLN A 117 13.31 -7.59 -5.16
N ARG A 118 12.29 -6.81 -5.51
CA ARG A 118 12.31 -5.35 -5.35
C ARG A 118 12.23 -4.94 -3.87
N LEU A 119 11.46 -5.67 -3.06
CA LEU A 119 11.39 -5.47 -1.61
C LEU A 119 12.75 -5.77 -0.94
N LYS A 120 13.30 -6.96 -1.19
CA LYS A 120 14.55 -7.43 -0.57
C LYS A 120 15.76 -6.59 -0.95
N ALA A 121 15.76 -6.00 -2.14
CA ALA A 121 16.82 -5.08 -2.58
C ALA A 121 16.87 -3.79 -1.76
N ASN A 122 15.74 -3.34 -1.20
CA ASN A 122 15.62 -2.04 -0.53
C ASN A 122 15.46 -2.15 1.00
N LEU A 123 14.94 -3.27 1.49
CA LEU A 123 14.48 -3.46 2.86
C LEU A 123 14.82 -4.85 3.39
N LYS A 124 15.06 -4.94 4.69
CA LYS A 124 15.10 -6.22 5.41
C LYS A 124 13.67 -6.78 5.49
N CYS A 125 13.42 -7.93 4.87
CA CYS A 125 12.10 -8.56 4.86
C CYS A 125 11.94 -9.49 6.08
N ILE A 126 10.86 -9.32 6.84
CA ILE A 126 10.58 -10.10 8.04
C ILE A 126 9.16 -10.65 7.96
N PHE A 127 9.03 -11.98 7.98
CA PHE A 127 7.74 -12.65 8.03
C PHE A 127 7.21 -12.68 9.47
N TYR A 128 6.00 -12.20 9.65
CA TYR A 128 5.27 -12.25 10.90
C TYR A 128 4.22 -13.36 10.83
N LYS A 129 4.16 -14.16 11.90
CA LYS A 129 3.12 -15.17 12.03
C LYS A 129 1.74 -14.50 12.11
N PRO A 130 0.72 -15.05 11.45
CA PRO A 130 -0.64 -14.59 11.63
C PRO A 130 -1.01 -14.63 13.11
N VAL A 131 -1.67 -13.57 13.59
CA VAL A 131 -2.17 -13.51 14.97
C VAL A 131 -3.35 -14.48 15.03
N LYS A 132 -3.19 -15.56 15.81
CA LYS A 132 -4.25 -16.53 16.09
C LYS A 132 -5.40 -15.89 16.85
#